data_AF-A0A848GU89-F1
#
_entry.id   AF-A0A848GU89-F1
#
_cell.length_a   1.000
_cell.length_b   1.000
_cell.length_c   1.000
_cell.angle_alpha   90.00
_cell.angle_beta   90.00
_cell.angle_gamma   90.00
#
_symmetry.space_group_name_H-M   'P 1'
#
loop_
_entity.id
_entity.type
_entity.pdbx_description
1 polymer ?
#
loop_
_entity_poly.entity_id
_entity_poly.type
_entity_poly.pdbx_seq_one_letter_code
_entity_poly.pdbx_strand_id
1 'polypeptide(L)'
;MKVYIEYEVKETNEIIQPIADQLLSTTTELIKYRVMWGLRKLEDEIEEEGGQIIVHMNGRIHTKSFTPELTEKIKVALKTVFEND
;
A
#
# COMPACT_ATOMS: atom_id res chain seq x y z
N MET A 1 10.99 7.24 1.41
CA MET A 1 10.22 5.98 1.16
C MET A 1 9.49 5.98 -0.21
N LYS A 2 9.43 4.86 -0.95
CA LYS A 2 8.61 4.72 -2.19
C LYS A 2 7.57 3.60 -2.06
N VAL A 3 6.29 3.94 -2.16
CA VAL A 3 5.16 2.99 -2.10
C VAL A 3 4.62 2.74 -3.50
N TYR A 4 4.48 1.48 -3.88
CA TYR A 4 3.97 1.05 -5.18
C TYR A 4 2.63 0.31 -4.99
N ILE A 5 1.69 0.55 -5.91
CA ILE A 5 0.40 -0.15 -5.93
C ILE A 5 0.28 -0.79 -7.31
N GLU A 6 0.18 -2.12 -7.35
CA GLU A 6 0.04 -2.92 -8.58
C GLU A 6 -1.42 -3.32 -8.80
N TYR A 7 -1.88 -3.27 -10.05
CA TYR A 7 -3.26 -3.52 -10.44
C TYR A 7 -3.39 -4.47 -11.65
N GLU A 8 -4.48 -5.25 -11.66
CA GLU A 8 -4.93 -6.06 -12.79
C GLU A 8 -6.43 -5.81 -13.00
N VAL A 9 -6.80 -5.24 -14.15
CA VAL A 9 -8.20 -4.93 -14.48
C VAL A 9 -8.76 -6.07 -15.33
N LYS A 10 -9.82 -6.73 -14.86
CA LYS A 10 -10.59 -7.69 -15.67
C LYS A 10 -11.64 -6.92 -16.46
N GLU A 11 -11.73 -7.22 -17.75
CA GLU A 11 -12.57 -6.56 -18.76
C GLU A 11 -13.83 -5.89 -18.20
N THR A 12 -13.86 -4.56 -18.30
CA THR A 12 -14.99 -3.72 -17.89
C THR A 12 -15.66 -3.13 -19.13
N ASN A 13 -16.98 -3.04 -19.09
CA ASN A 13 -17.82 -2.48 -20.15
C ASN A 13 -17.45 -1.00 -20.38
N GLU A 14 -17.27 -0.54 -21.63
CA GLU A 14 -16.66 0.77 -21.98
C GLU A 14 -17.35 1.98 -21.31
N ILE A 15 -18.65 1.86 -20.99
CA ILE A 15 -19.44 2.92 -20.33
C ILE A 15 -19.12 3.03 -18.83
N ILE A 16 -18.76 1.91 -18.19
CA ILE A 16 -18.50 1.83 -16.74
C ILE A 16 -17.02 2.11 -16.44
N GLN A 17 -16.14 1.94 -17.44
CA GLN A 17 -14.70 2.15 -17.33
C GLN A 17 -14.31 3.49 -16.67
N PRO A 18 -14.87 4.66 -17.06
CA PRO A 18 -14.43 5.93 -16.48
C PRO A 18 -14.76 6.07 -14.99
N ILE A 19 -15.89 5.50 -14.55
CA ILE A 19 -16.30 5.49 -13.15
C ILE A 19 -15.41 4.53 -12.34
N ALA A 20 -15.12 3.36 -12.91
CA ALA A 20 -14.20 2.39 -12.31
C ALA A 20 -12.80 2.98 -12.14
N ASP A 21 -12.30 3.71 -13.14
CA ASP A 21 -10.99 4.36 -13.10
C ASP A 21 -10.93 5.47 -12.04
N GLN A 22 -11.99 6.28 -11.91
CA GLN A 22 -12.08 7.32 -10.87
C GLN A 22 -12.13 6.74 -9.45
N LEU A 23 -12.96 5.71 -9.24
CA LEU A 23 -13.04 5.01 -7.96
C LEU A 23 -11.71 4.35 -7.60
N LEU A 24 -11.06 3.74 -8.59
CA LEU A 24 -9.76 3.13 -8.43
C LEU A 24 -8.71 4.16 -8.03
N SER A 25 -8.63 5.29 -8.75
CA SER A 25 -7.68 6.36 -8.44
C SER A 25 -7.88 6.90 -7.02
N THR A 26 -9.12 7.18 -6.64
CA THR A 26 -9.45 7.69 -5.30
C THR A 26 -9.08 6.70 -4.20
N THR A 27 -9.43 5.42 -4.40
CA THR A 27 -9.14 4.35 -3.43
C THR A 27 -7.63 4.11 -3.31
N THR A 28 -6.91 4.17 -4.43
CA THR A 28 -5.44 4.04 -4.48
C THR A 28 -4.78 5.12 -3.64
N GLU A 29 -5.17 6.38 -3.81
CA GLU A 29 -4.62 7.49 -3.03
C GLU A 29 -4.93 7.34 -1.53
N LEU A 30 -6.16 7.00 -1.16
CA LEU A 30 -6.52 6.74 0.23
C LEU A 30 -5.68 5.64 0.88
N ILE A 31 -5.46 4.53 0.15
CA ILE A 31 -4.62 3.43 0.63
C ILE A 31 -3.17 3.89 0.79
N LYS A 32 -2.61 4.64 -0.17
CA LYS A 32 -1.25 5.19 -0.05
C LYS A 32 -1.12 6.04 1.20
N TYR A 33 -2.07 6.96 1.44
CA TYR A 33 -2.05 7.81 2.62
C TYR A 33 -2.11 7.02 3.91
N ARG A 34 -3.00 6.01 4.00
CA ARG A 34 -3.09 5.13 5.17
C ARG A 34 -1.79 4.39 5.45
N VAL A 35 -1.17 3.83 4.41
CA VAL A 35 0.11 3.13 4.52
C VAL A 35 1.22 4.07 4.95
N MET A 36 1.36 5.23 4.29
CA MET A 36 2.33 6.25 4.68
C MET A 36 2.15 6.69 6.13
N TRP A 37 0.90 6.89 6.56
CA TRP A 37 0.60 7.27 7.94
C TRP A 37 0.97 6.18 8.94
N GLY A 38 0.62 4.92 8.67
CA GLY A 38 0.99 3.78 9.51
C GLY A 38 2.49 3.63 9.70
N LEU A 39 3.24 3.93 8.65
CA LEU A 39 4.69 3.76 8.60
C LEU A 39 5.46 4.99 9.01
N ARG A 40 4.80 6.09 9.35
CA ARG A 40 5.45 7.35 9.71
C ARG A 40 6.45 7.21 10.87
N LYS A 41 6.22 6.26 11.78
CA LYS A 41 7.14 5.98 12.90
C LYS A 41 8.38 5.18 12.51
N LEU A 42 8.35 4.54 11.33
CA LEU A 42 9.41 3.71 10.77
C LEU A 42 10.08 4.39 9.56
N GLU A 43 9.73 5.65 9.27
CA GLU A 43 10.16 6.35 8.05
C GLU A 43 11.68 6.44 7.97
N ASP A 44 12.34 6.84 9.06
CA ASP A 44 13.80 6.96 9.13
C ASP A 44 14.48 5.59 8.91
N GLU A 45 14.01 4.53 9.57
CA GLU A 45 14.53 3.15 9.38
C GLU A 45 14.36 2.66 7.94
N ILE A 46 13.21 2.98 7.32
CA ILE A 46 12.90 2.64 5.92
C ILE A 46 13.78 3.42 4.94
N GLU A 47 14.10 4.68 5.22
CA GLU A 47 14.98 5.49 4.38
C GLU A 47 16.44 5.06 4.47
N GLU A 48 16.90 4.63 5.65
CA GLU A 48 18.25 4.12 5.86
C GLU A 48 18.46 2.75 5.20
N GLU A 49 17.56 1.79 5.39
CA GLU A 49 17.70 0.44 4.80
C GLU A 49 17.34 0.43 3.31
N GLY A 50 16.34 1.22 2.92
CA GLY A 50 15.73 1.17 1.60
C GLY A 50 14.86 -0.08 1.39
N GLY A 51 13.91 0.00 0.46
CA GLY A 51 13.03 -1.12 0.14
C GLY A 51 11.76 -0.69 -0.57
N GLN A 52 10.86 -1.65 -0.81
CA GLN A 52 9.60 -1.42 -1.49
C GLN A 52 8.44 -2.04 -0.72
N ILE A 53 7.37 -1.27 -0.61
CA ILE A 53 6.08 -1.75 -0.11
C ILE A 53 5.12 -1.75 -1.27
N ILE A 54 4.57 -2.93 -1.54
CA ILE A 54 3.66 -3.21 -2.63
C ILE A 54 2.31 -3.54 -2.02
N VAL A 55 1.29 -2.75 -2.36
CA VAL A 55 -0.09 -3.02 -1.94
C VAL A 55 -0.88 -3.53 -3.13
N HIS A 56 -1.46 -4.71 -2.99
CA HIS A 56 -2.32 -5.32 -3.99
C HIS A 56 -3.78 -4.94 -3.75
N MET A 57 -4.58 -4.88 -4.82
CA MET A 57 -6.02 -4.56 -4.74
C MET A 57 -6.84 -5.51 -3.86
N ASN A 58 -6.38 -6.74 -3.66
CA ASN A 58 -7.02 -7.69 -2.72
C ASN A 58 -6.70 -7.38 -1.25
N GLY A 59 -6.09 -6.23 -0.95
CA GLY A 59 -5.69 -5.81 0.39
C GLY A 59 -4.41 -6.47 0.90
N ARG A 60 -3.75 -7.32 0.10
CA ARG A 60 -2.47 -7.92 0.51
C ARG A 60 -1.34 -6.91 0.39
N ILE A 61 -0.48 -6.90 1.40
CA ILE A 61 0.71 -6.05 1.44
C ILE A 61 1.94 -6.96 1.35
N HIS A 62 2.84 -6.62 0.45
CA HIS A 62 4.11 -7.30 0.26
C HIS A 62 5.26 -6.32 0.47
N THR A 63 6.26 -6.74 1.21
CA THR A 63 7.48 -5.98 1.52
C THR A 63 8.65 -6.64 0.79
N LYS A 64 9.38 -5.88 -0.01
CA LYS A 64 10.52 -6.37 -0.78
C LYS A 64 11.79 -5.60 -0.38
N SER A 65 12.89 -6.34 -0.23
CA SER A 65 14.23 -5.84 0.07
C SER A 65 14.46 -5.25 1.46
N PHE A 66 13.50 -5.34 2.38
CA PHE A 66 13.71 -4.98 3.79
C PHE A 66 14.33 -6.13 4.57
N THR A 67 15.01 -5.80 5.68
CA THR A 67 15.43 -6.84 6.64
C THR A 67 14.23 -7.58 7.22
N PRO A 68 14.42 -8.83 7.71
CA PRO A 68 13.34 -9.56 8.39
C PRO A 68 12.78 -8.80 9.60
N GLU A 69 13.63 -8.08 10.33
CA GLU A 69 13.22 -7.28 11.48
C GLU A 69 12.33 -6.10 11.07
N LEU A 70 12.78 -5.31 10.09
CA LEU A 70 11.99 -4.17 9.60
C LEU A 70 10.70 -4.63 8.92
N THR A 71 10.72 -5.79 8.25
CA THR A 71 9.53 -6.43 7.67
C THR A 71 8.46 -6.71 8.73
N GLU A 72 8.84 -7.25 9.89
CA GLU A 72 7.89 -7.51 10.98
C GLU A 72 7.38 -6.20 11.60
N LYS A 73 8.25 -5.19 11.80
CA LYS A 73 7.81 -3.86 12.25
C LYS A 73 6.78 -3.24 11.31
N ILE A 74 7.03 -3.29 10.00
CA ILE A 74 6.11 -2.81 8.95
C ILE A 74 4.76 -3.53 9.04
N LYS A 75 4.75 -4.87 9.16
CA LYS A 75 3.50 -5.64 9.27
C LYS A 75 2.69 -5.25 10.50
N VAL A 76 3.33 -5.12 11.66
CA VAL A 76 2.66 -4.72 12.91
C VAL A 76 2.08 -3.31 12.81
N ALA A 77 2.86 -2.37 12.26
CA ALA A 77 2.43 -1.00 12.05
C ALA A 77 1.20 -0.91 11.14
N LEU A 78 1.22 -1.63 10.01
CA LEU A 78 0.11 -1.62 9.05
C LEU A 78 -1.12 -2.37 9.57
N LYS A 79 -0.95 -3.45 10.32
CA LYS A 79 -2.07 -4.17 10.95
C LYS A 79 -2.91 -3.23 11.83
N THR A 80 -2.24 -2.37 12.60
CA THR A 80 -2.90 -1.37 13.47
C THR A 80 -3.71 -0.35 12.67
N VAL A 81 -3.29 -0.01 11.45
CA VAL A 81 -4.01 0.97 10.60
C VAL A 81 -5.30 0.40 10.02
N PHE A 82 -5.30 -0.89 9.67
CA PHE A 82 -6.44 -1.53 9.00
C PHE A 82 -7.40 -2.26 9.94
N GLU A 83 -7.05 -2.47 11.22
CA GLU A 83 -7.94 -3.08 12.23
C GLU A 83 -8.76 -2.07 13.05
N ASN A 84 -8.45 -0.77 12.98
CA ASN A 84 -9.14 0.28 13.74
C ASN A 84 -10.30 0.97 12.96
N ASP A 85 -10.75 0.39 11.84
CA ASP A 85 -11.91 0.85 11.05
C ASP A 85 -13.12 -0.07 11.24
#